data_AF-A0A5C6S2M1-F1
#
_entry.id   AF-A0A5C6S2M1-F1
#
_cell.length_a   1.000
_cell.length_b   1.000
_cell.length_c   1.000
_cell.angle_alpha   90.00
_cell.angle_beta   90.00
_cell.angle_gamma   90.00
#
_symmetry.space_group_name_H-M   'P 1'
#
loop_
_entity.id
_entity.type
_entity.pdbx_description
1 polymer ?
#
loop_
_entity_poly.entity_id
_entity_poly.type
_entity_poly.pdbx_seq_one_letter_code
_entity_poly.pdbx_strand_id
1 'polypeptide(L)' 'MNAPFRQAERLGRLHTVLGADVLSLLRFDGTDHLNDLFEYRVEALSTRDDLDFDALIGTHATVEIEAHDEMRPFDG' A
#
# COMPACT_ATOMS: atom_id res chain seq x y z
N MET A 1 10.49 -6.78 -22.09
CA MET A 1 9.71 -7.71 -21.24
C MET A 1 9.36 -6.91 -19.98
N ASN A 2 8.11 -6.44 -19.87
CA ASN A 2 7.70 -5.62 -18.72
C ASN A 2 7.69 -6.51 -17.48
N ALA A 3 8.48 -6.16 -16.46
CA ALA A 3 8.45 -6.88 -15.20
C ALA A 3 7.05 -6.74 -14.57
N PRO A 4 6.46 -7.82 -14.02
CA PRO A 4 5.20 -7.74 -13.28
C PRO A 4 5.37 -6.72 -12.15
N PHE A 5 4.32 -5.95 -11.83
CA PHE A 5 4.31 -4.70 -11.08
C PHE A 5 5.21 -4.59 -9.82
N ARG A 6 6.54 -4.52 -9.96
CA ARG A 6 7.46 -4.35 -8.83
C ARG A 6 7.39 -2.95 -8.23
N GLN A 7 7.54 -2.86 -6.91
CA GLN A 7 7.47 -1.60 -6.16
C GLN A 7 8.80 -1.15 -5.55
N ALA A 8 9.84 -1.98 -5.55
CA ALA A 8 11.13 -1.68 -4.90
C ALA A 8 11.80 -0.37 -5.37
N GLU A 9 11.55 0.04 -6.62
CA GLU A 9 12.11 1.28 -7.21
C GLU A 9 11.05 2.39 -7.33
N ARG A 10 9.88 2.25 -6.71
CA ARG A 10 8.81 3.25 -6.74
C ARG A 10 8.91 4.21 -5.56
N LEU A 11 8.49 5.45 -5.81
CA LEU A 11 8.25 6.48 -4.81
C LEU A 11 7.23 6.05 -3.75
N GLY A 12 6.21 5.28 -4.16
CA GLY A 12 5.14 4.79 -3.30
C GLY A 12 5.09 3.26 -3.27
N ARG A 13 5.05 2.69 -2.06
CA ARG A 13 5.05 1.24 -1.81
C ARG A 13 3.90 0.87 -0.91
N LEU A 14 3.30 -0.29 -1.15
CA LEU A 14 2.22 -0.85 -0.35
C LEU A 14 2.70 -2.18 0.20
N HIS A 15 2.65 -2.31 1.52
CA HIS A 15 3.00 -3.52 2.24
C HIS A 15 1.74 -4.08 2.87
N THR A 16 1.50 -5.36 2.66
CA THR A 16 0.37 -6.10 3.25
C THR A 16 0.84 -7.47 3.70
N VAL A 17 0.03 -8.15 4.50
CA VAL A 17 0.28 -9.53 4.93
C VAL A 17 0.33 -10.54 3.78
N LEU A 18 -0.20 -10.22 2.60
CA LEU A 18 -0.15 -11.10 1.42
C LEU A 18 1.25 -11.21 0.81
N GLY A 19 2.18 -10.33 1.21
CA GLY A 19 3.55 -10.31 0.74
C GLY A 19 3.85 -9.23 -0.30
N ALA A 20 5.14 -9.05 -0.59
CA ALA A 20 5.63 -8.00 -1.47
C ALA A 20 5.16 -8.19 -2.92
N ASP A 21 4.84 -7.07 -3.58
CA ASP A 21 4.42 -6.99 -4.99
C ASP A 21 3.13 -7.81 -5.34
N VAL A 22 2.43 -8.37 -4.34
CA VAL A 22 1.12 -9.05 -4.57
C VAL A 22 0.02 -8.03 -4.85
N LEU A 23 0.04 -6.92 -4.12
CA LEU A 23 -0.81 -5.75 -4.33
C LEU A 23 0.06 -4.52 -4.55
N SER A 24 0.07 -4.00 -5.78
CA SER A 24 0.87 -2.84 -6.16
C SER A 24 0.11 -1.55 -6.02
N LEU A 25 0.67 -0.59 -5.27
CA LEU A 25 0.07 0.73 -5.08
C LEU A 25 -0.18 1.42 -6.42
N LEU A 26 -1.42 1.88 -6.62
CA LEU A 26 -1.84 2.72 -7.73
C LEU A 26 -2.16 4.14 -7.25
N ARG A 27 -2.91 4.25 -6.14
CA ARG A 27 -3.35 5.53 -5.57
C ARG A 27 -3.44 5.45 -4.06
N PHE A 28 -3.09 6.54 -3.39
CA PHE A 28 -3.23 6.73 -1.96
C PHE A 28 -3.84 8.10 -1.71
N ASP A 29 -4.97 8.13 -1.02
CA ASP A 29 -5.59 9.35 -0.49
C ASP A 29 -5.75 9.19 1.02
N GLY A 30 -5.33 10.18 1.79
CA GLY A 30 -5.41 10.15 3.25
C GLY A 30 -6.01 11.42 3.83
N THR A 31 -6.84 11.27 4.85
CA THR A 31 -7.37 12.38 5.65
C THR A 31 -6.99 12.18 7.10
N ASP A 32 -6.23 13.14 7.65
CA ASP A 32 -5.86 13.17 9.05
C ASP A 32 -6.56 14.32 9.77
N HIS A 33 -6.97 14.07 11.01
CA HIS A 33 -7.59 15.05 11.88
C HIS A 33 -6.82 15.12 13.20
N LEU A 34 -6.73 16.30 13.82
CA LEU A 34 -5.92 16.49 15.03
C LEU A 34 -6.43 15.68 16.23
N ASN A 35 -7.75 15.50 16.36
CA ASN A 35 -8.40 14.87 17.51
C ASN A 35 -9.40 13.77 17.13
N ASP A 36 -9.37 13.30 15.88
CA ASP A 36 -10.23 12.23 15.37
C ASP A 36 -9.38 11.18 14.66
N LEU A 37 -10.01 10.06 14.30
CA LEU A 37 -9.35 8.99 13.57
C LEU A 37 -8.97 9.46 12.16
N PHE A 38 -7.86 8.92 11.65
CA PHE A 38 -7.48 9.07 10.26
C PHE A 38 -8.27 8.10 9.38
N GLU A 39 -8.38 8.42 8.09
CA GLU A 39 -8.87 7.50 7.07
C GLU A 39 -7.91 7.48 5.88
N TYR A 40 -7.43 6.29 5.55
CA TYR A 40 -6.54 6.04 4.41
C TYR A 40 -7.25 5.16 3.39
N ARG A 41 -7.38 5.69 2.17
CA ARG A 41 -7.92 4.97 1.02
C ARG A 41 -6.79 4.60 0.07
N VAL A 42 -6.68 3.29 -0.18
CA VAL A 42 -5.67 2.71 -1.06
C VAL A 42 -6.34 2.06 -2.26
N GLU A 43 -5.89 2.40 -3.46
CA GLU A 43 -6.18 1.64 -4.68
C GLU A 43 -4.92 0.89 -5.09
N ALA A 44 -5.06 -0.41 -5.36
CA ALA A 44 -3.96 -1.28 -5.73
C ALA A 44 -4.32 -2.19 -6.92
N LEU A 45 -3.29 -2.64 -7.63
CA LEU A 45 -3.40 -3.57 -8.76
C LEU A 45 -2.69 -4.88 -8.44
N SER A 46 -3.21 -5.99 -8.94
CA SER A 46 -2.53 -7.27 -8.92
C SER A 46 -2.50 -7.88 -10.32
N THR A 47 -1.50 -8.74 -10.56
CA THR A 47 -1.50 -9.64 -11.71
C THR A 47 -2.24 -10.95 -11.44
N ARG A 48 -2.58 -11.20 -10.16
CA ARG A 48 -3.33 -12.37 -9.70
C ARG A 48 -4.82 -12.08 -9.69
N ASP A 49 -5.62 -13.07 -10.06
CA ASP A 49 -7.08 -13.07 -10.00
C ASP A 49 -7.64 -13.89 -8.83
N ASP A 50 -6.76 -14.55 -8.06
CA ASP A 50 -7.07 -15.48 -6.97
C ASP A 50 -6.70 -14.95 -5.57
N LEU A 51 -6.79 -13.63 -5.37
CA LEU A 51 -6.43 -13.00 -4.09
C LEU A 51 -7.40 -13.42 -2.96
N ASP A 52 -6.82 -13.79 -1.82
CA ASP A 52 -7.55 -14.04 -0.59
C ASP A 52 -7.76 -12.71 0.16
N PHE A 53 -8.90 -12.07 -0.10
CA PHE A 53 -9.26 -10.82 0.57
C PHE A 53 -9.67 -11.02 2.04
N ASP A 54 -10.14 -12.22 2.41
CA ASP A 54 -10.51 -12.50 3.79
C ASP A 54 -9.26 -12.51 4.70
N ALA A 55 -8.13 -12.97 4.17
CA ALA A 55 -6.84 -12.89 4.85
C ALA A 55 -6.30 -11.46 5.06
N LEU A 56 -6.82 -10.47 4.32
CA LEU A 56 -6.41 -9.06 4.46
C LEU A 56 -7.23 -8.31 5.52
N ILE A 57 -8.51 -8.65 5.69
CA ILE A 57 -9.43 -7.89 6.54
C ILE A 57 -8.95 -7.93 8.00
N GLY A 58 -8.85 -6.75 8.62
CA GLY A 58 -8.42 -6.61 10.01
C GLY A 58 -6.91 -6.79 10.22
N THR A 59 -6.13 -6.83 9.14
CA THR A 59 -4.67 -6.83 9.19
C THR A 59 -4.12 -5.45 8.84
N HIS A 60 -2.92 -5.15 9.33
CA HIS A 60 -2.25 -3.89 9.01
C HIS A 60 -1.89 -3.80 7.53
N ALA A 61 -2.01 -2.60 6.98
CA ALA A 61 -1.47 -2.23 5.69
C ALA A 61 -0.64 -0.95 5.79
N THR A 62 0.60 -1.01 5.31
CA THR A 62 1.52 0.13 5.35
C THR A 62 1.72 0.69 3.94
N VAL A 63 1.46 1.98 3.76
CA VAL A 63 1.91 2.73 2.59
C VAL A 63 3.19 3.47 2.93
N GLU A 64 4.27 3.25 2.19
CA GLU A 64 5.48 4.06 2.31
C GLU A 64 5.60 5.01 1.14
N ILE A 65 5.86 6.28 1.43
CA ILE A 65 6.10 7.33 0.42
C ILE A 65 7.48 7.95 0.65
N GLU A 66 8.27 8.03 -0.40
CA GLU A 66 9.53 8.76 -0.40
C GLU A 66 9.28 10.27 -0.32
N ALA A 67 9.77 10.90 0.74
CA ALA A 67 9.67 12.33 0.99
C ALA A 67 11.01 12.88 1.49
N HIS A 68 11.65 13.74 0.68
CA HIS A 68 12.97 14.33 0.97
C HIS A 68 14.05 13.28 1.33
N ASP A 69 14.21 12.26 0.48
CA ASP A 69 15.16 11.15 0.66
C ASP A 69 14.92 10.24 1.88
N GLU A 70 13.78 10.41 2.56
CA GLU A 70 13.33 9.53 3.64
C GLU A 70 12.03 8.81 3.26
N MET A 71 11.95 7.51 3.55
CA MET A 71 10.69 6.77 3.43
C MET A 71 9.80 7.09 4.64
N ARG A 72 8.60 7.61 4.38
CA ARG A 72 7.60 7.92 5.40
C ARG A 72 6.49 6.86 5.37
N PRO A 73 6.31 6.09 6.47
CA PRO A 73 5.25 5.11 6.56
C PRO A 73 3.93 5.74 7.01
N PHE A 74 2.84 5.28 6.41
CA PHE A 74 1.45 5.50 6.80
C PHE A 74 0.83 4.13 7.05
N ASP A 75 0.53 3.82 8.31
CA ASP A 75 0.16 2.48 8.76
C ASP A 75 -1.17 2.49 9.52
N GLY A 76 -2.00 1.48 9.30
CA GLY A 76 -3.29 1.29 9.96
C GLY A 76 -3.89 -0.08 9.70
#